data_AF-A0A1H8R7M5-F1
#
_entry.id   AF-A0A1H8R7M5-F1
#
_cell.length_a   1.000
_cell.length_b   1.000
_cell.length_c   1.000
_cell.angle_alpha   90.00
_cell.angle_beta   90.00
_cell.angle_gamma   90.00
#
_symmetry.space_group_name_H-M   'P 1'
#
loop_
_entity.id
_entity.type
_entity.pdbx_description
1 polymer ?
#
loop_
_entity_poly.entity_id
_entity_poly.type
_entity_poly.pdbx_seq_one_letter_code
_entity_poly.pdbx_strand_id
1 'polypeptide(L)'
;MSDEDREPSLSRRWFLRGTAAAGSASLAGCSGLSDDSDTGTETPHLTDSTSPTDTPAPMIQDTPRAKGPLASRPDEPDEEGFEYLVDRGRQEGALFVWQGDEWKLLDAYAGGAQFDDLAGRRVASMFATGGSGTVDDPWTIDDAAMREPGVLLFDEGEFRSNGLTTSADIDHEETNIWLRGAGTRATSLTKGSEDGHLIEFANGDESGNFGGVTDMSVYGEYPEDGTRSKGHLLYSNGDIIDLTLENLIVRYGWEDAIHIEPSASGTRMHNLWAENSGGWAIWVDGGTRAKASDLHIVNCKAGGLHFEVSSSHVEGVSVYLCWPGMEFECRHTEVSDGYIVKTHEGIALHDAAKSQENKYTNFSIVDSKTAVHAAGDNSMFTNFGVRDTRQQAFRVPGDGVQINGVDVINFGSTGTAALRLAGDGVYVANVTLDQRDGGYDSNTIARVEGNETVLNGVVGHGDRDWGIDVASGATETVLANVSGVARSALDDSGTRTLFNGEGTNDGNPASSGEWNGHGDYAHDMGAVVWDTSTSPWTPYRADGDGNWLSLR
;
A
#
# COMPACT_ATOMS: atom_id res chain seq x y z
N MET A 1 -42.98 -12.50 5.54
CA MET A 1 -41.80 -11.67 5.26
C MET A 1 -41.06 -11.60 6.58
N SER A 2 -39.89 -12.22 6.62
CA SER A 2 -39.06 -12.45 7.80
C SER A 2 -38.19 -11.22 8.11
N ASP A 3 -37.95 -11.01 9.40
CA ASP A 3 -37.20 -9.90 10.00
C ASP A 3 -35.66 -10.03 9.87
N GLU A 4 -35.14 -10.32 8.67
CA GLU A 4 -33.68 -10.54 8.47
C GLU A 4 -32.91 -9.39 7.79
N ASP A 5 -33.53 -8.25 7.44
CA ASP A 5 -32.86 -7.20 6.65
C ASP A 5 -32.51 -5.90 7.44
N ARG A 6 -32.04 -5.97 8.70
CA ARG A 6 -31.85 -4.75 9.53
C ARG A 6 -30.49 -4.48 10.16
N GLU A 7 -29.39 -5.10 9.69
CA GLU A 7 -28.08 -4.97 10.34
C GLU A 7 -26.97 -4.08 9.71
N PRO A 8 -27.11 -3.35 8.57
CA PRO A 8 -26.08 -2.36 8.18
C PRO A 8 -26.15 -1.04 8.97
N SER A 9 -27.31 -0.68 9.53
CA SER A 9 -27.56 0.66 10.12
C SER A 9 -26.92 0.89 11.50
N LEU A 10 -26.52 -0.18 12.20
CA LEU A 10 -26.00 -0.10 13.57
C LEU A 10 -24.53 0.29 13.62
N SER A 11 -23.69 -0.17 12.69
CA SER A 11 -22.26 0.19 12.63
C SER A 11 -22.06 1.71 12.38
N ARG A 12 -22.87 2.29 11.49
CA ARG A 12 -22.90 3.73 11.17
C ARG A 12 -23.30 4.58 12.38
N ARG A 13 -24.28 4.14 13.18
CA ARG A 13 -24.77 4.84 14.40
C ARG A 13 -23.77 4.87 15.54
N TRP A 14 -23.01 3.79 15.75
CA TRP A 14 -22.00 3.74 16.82
C TRP A 14 -20.77 4.60 16.51
N PHE A 15 -20.35 4.68 15.24
CA PHE A 15 -19.14 5.40 14.86
C PHE A 15 -19.30 6.94 14.84
N LEU A 16 -20.46 7.44 14.39
CA LEU A 16 -20.75 8.89 14.38
C LEU A 16 -20.91 9.48 15.80
N ARG A 17 -21.41 8.69 16.76
CA ARG A 17 -21.43 9.09 18.19
C ARG A 17 -20.03 9.20 18.79
N GLY A 18 -19.07 8.41 18.29
CA GLY A 18 -17.66 8.47 18.73
C GLY A 18 -16.93 9.72 18.23
N THR A 19 -17.21 10.18 17.01
CA THR A 19 -16.51 11.33 16.39
C THR A 19 -17.00 12.69 16.90
N ALA A 20 -18.29 12.82 17.26
CA ALA A 20 -18.80 14.01 17.95
C ALA A 20 -18.13 14.26 19.31
N ALA A 21 -17.66 13.20 19.98
CA ALA A 21 -16.90 13.30 21.23
C ALA A 21 -15.41 13.64 21.00
N ALA A 22 -14.83 13.24 19.87
CA ALA A 22 -13.43 13.53 19.53
C ALA A 22 -13.20 14.98 19.04
N GLY A 23 -14.20 15.59 18.37
CA GLY A 23 -14.11 16.96 17.85
C GLY A 23 -14.01 18.07 18.91
N SER A 24 -14.15 17.76 20.20
CA SER A 24 -14.02 18.72 21.31
C SER A 24 -12.73 18.56 22.13
N ALA A 25 -11.89 17.56 21.84
CA ALA A 25 -10.64 17.32 22.58
C ALA A 25 -9.36 17.76 21.85
N SER A 26 -9.45 18.20 20.59
CA SER A 26 -8.29 18.58 19.76
C SER A 26 -7.85 20.05 19.88
N LEU A 27 -8.47 20.84 20.76
CA LEU A 27 -8.19 22.27 20.95
C LEU A 27 -7.76 22.58 22.40
N ALA A 28 -6.63 22.04 22.85
CA ALA A 28 -5.95 22.51 24.05
C ALA A 28 -4.46 22.13 24.02
N GLY A 29 -3.64 22.95 23.37
CA GLY A 29 -2.21 22.64 23.31
C GLY A 29 -1.28 23.66 22.67
N CYS A 30 -1.66 24.94 22.53
CA CYS A 30 -0.71 25.98 22.07
C CYS A 30 -0.89 27.26 22.88
N SER A 31 -0.15 27.36 23.98
CA SER A 31 0.17 28.66 24.58
C SER A 31 1.47 28.54 25.38
N GLY A 32 2.53 29.16 24.88
CA GLY A 32 3.75 29.39 25.64
C GLY A 32 4.91 29.86 24.78
N LEU A 33 5.49 30.99 25.18
CA LEU A 33 6.77 31.60 24.76
C LEU A 33 6.71 32.54 23.56
N SER A 34 7.21 33.77 23.57
CA SER A 34 7.63 34.77 24.56
C SER A 34 8.25 35.88 23.71
N ASP A 35 7.94 37.13 24.03
CA ASP A 35 8.67 38.31 23.58
C ASP A 35 10.17 38.14 23.79
N ASP A 36 10.97 38.54 22.79
CA ASP A 36 12.08 39.43 23.05
C ASP A 36 12.40 40.26 21.80
N SER A 37 12.28 41.56 21.99
CA SER A 37 12.72 42.63 21.12
C SER A 37 14.24 42.77 21.20
N ASP A 38 14.95 42.88 20.07
CA ASP A 38 15.91 43.97 19.94
C ASP A 38 16.30 44.32 18.51
N THR A 39 16.78 45.56 18.42
CA THR A 39 16.89 46.46 17.29
C THR A 39 18.30 46.44 16.65
N GLY A 40 18.41 46.77 15.36
CA GLY A 40 19.72 47.14 14.78
C GLY A 40 19.87 47.03 13.27
N THR A 41 19.81 48.17 12.60
CA THR A 41 20.02 48.47 11.18
C THR A 41 21.43 48.19 10.63
N GLU A 42 21.55 47.74 9.38
CA GLU A 42 22.24 48.43 8.24
C GLU A 42 22.41 47.50 7.00
N THR A 43 22.22 48.06 5.80
CA THR A 43 22.53 47.52 4.45
C THR A 43 23.60 48.42 3.79
N PRO A 44 24.19 48.12 2.60
CA PRO A 44 24.45 46.86 1.87
C PRO A 44 25.88 46.77 1.27
N HIS A 45 26.30 45.62 0.69
CA HIS A 45 27.10 45.57 -0.55
C HIS A 45 27.17 44.15 -1.20
N LEU A 46 27.14 44.14 -2.54
CA LEU A 46 27.25 43.00 -3.48
C LEU A 46 28.64 42.33 -3.48
N THR A 47 28.71 41.00 -3.65
CA THR A 47 29.23 40.27 -4.85
C THR A 47 29.31 38.74 -4.63
N ASP A 48 28.99 38.00 -5.70
CA ASP A 48 29.46 36.67 -6.14
C ASP A 48 29.16 35.36 -5.36
N SER A 49 28.39 34.49 -6.07
CA SER A 49 28.73 33.10 -6.42
C SER A 49 29.21 32.14 -5.32
N THR A 50 28.29 31.29 -4.83
CA THR A 50 28.50 29.82 -4.66
C THR A 50 27.15 29.13 -4.38
N SER A 51 27.00 27.91 -4.89
CA SER A 51 25.85 26.99 -4.80
C SER A 51 25.25 26.81 -3.39
N PRO A 52 23.93 26.60 -3.24
CA PRO A 52 23.38 26.20 -1.95
C PRO A 52 23.59 24.70 -1.74
N THR A 53 24.37 24.39 -0.72
CA THR A 53 24.46 23.10 -0.03
C THR A 53 23.12 22.70 0.57
N ASP A 54 22.72 21.47 0.32
CA ASP A 54 21.66 20.74 1.03
C ASP A 54 21.80 20.90 2.55
N THR A 55 20.77 21.44 3.18
CA THR A 55 20.58 21.33 4.63
C THR A 55 19.50 20.27 4.85
N PRO A 56 19.81 19.10 5.43
CA PRO A 56 18.81 18.09 5.72
C PRO A 56 17.81 18.64 6.75
N ALA A 57 16.53 18.37 6.52
CA ALA A 57 15.45 18.74 7.42
C ALA A 57 15.68 18.16 8.83
N PRO A 58 15.28 18.88 9.90
CA PRO A 58 15.47 18.43 11.27
C PRO A 58 14.64 17.17 11.54
N MET A 59 15.31 16.11 12.00
CA MET A 59 14.69 14.88 12.49
C MET A 59 13.73 15.21 13.64
N ILE A 60 12.45 14.88 13.48
CA ILE A 60 11.46 14.90 14.56
C ILE A 60 11.84 13.78 15.54
N GLN A 61 12.33 14.16 16.71
CA GLN A 61 12.96 13.24 17.66
C GLN A 61 12.00 12.65 18.72
N ASP A 62 10.72 13.02 18.72
CA ASP A 62 9.78 12.69 19.81
C ASP A 62 8.36 12.31 19.33
N THR A 63 8.23 11.22 18.55
CA THR A 63 6.92 10.57 18.36
C THR A 63 6.62 9.69 19.59
N PRO A 64 5.41 9.75 20.19
CA PRO A 64 5.07 8.97 21.36
C PRO A 64 5.18 7.46 21.09
N ARG A 65 6.07 6.78 21.83
CA ARG A 65 6.13 5.31 21.88
C ARG A 65 4.86 4.78 22.56
N ALA A 66 3.85 4.44 21.76
CA ALA A 66 2.63 3.80 22.24
C ALA A 66 2.91 2.36 22.75
N LYS A 67 2.04 1.91 23.66
CA LYS A 67 2.21 0.82 24.63
C LYS A 67 2.46 -0.58 24.00
N GLY A 68 3.11 -1.45 24.79
CA GLY A 68 3.63 -2.77 24.40
C GLY A 68 2.62 -3.91 24.15
N PRO A 69 3.10 -5.14 23.84
CA PRO A 69 2.43 -6.20 23.06
C PRO A 69 1.59 -7.15 23.93
N LEU A 70 0.98 -6.66 25.00
CA LEU A 70 0.05 -7.48 25.81
C LEU A 70 -1.35 -7.58 25.17
N ALA A 71 -1.49 -7.25 23.88
CA ALA A 71 -2.77 -7.09 23.18
C ALA A 71 -3.06 -8.15 22.11
N SER A 72 -2.23 -9.20 21.98
CA SER A 72 -2.37 -10.23 20.94
C SER A 72 -2.36 -11.66 21.51
N ARG A 73 -2.82 -11.84 22.75
CA ARG A 73 -3.26 -13.17 23.17
C ARG A 73 -4.53 -13.47 22.37
N PRO A 74 -4.68 -14.65 21.76
CA PRO A 74 -5.95 -15.08 21.22
C PRO A 74 -7.04 -14.96 22.29
N ASP A 75 -8.14 -14.27 21.96
CA ASP A 75 -9.26 -14.11 22.89
C ASP A 75 -10.05 -15.43 23.06
N GLU A 76 -9.90 -16.37 22.12
CA GLU A 76 -10.59 -17.66 22.10
C GLU A 76 -9.61 -18.85 22.01
N PRO A 77 -9.92 -20.01 22.62
CA PRO A 77 -9.08 -21.21 22.59
C PRO A 77 -8.98 -21.86 21.20
N ASP A 78 -9.83 -21.47 20.26
CA ASP A 78 -9.98 -22.05 18.93
C ASP A 78 -8.88 -21.57 17.96
N GLU A 79 -8.09 -20.58 18.37
CA GLU A 79 -6.94 -20.02 17.66
C GLU A 79 -5.60 -20.69 18.06
N GLU A 80 -5.64 -21.76 18.87
CA GLU A 80 -4.47 -22.57 19.19
C GLU A 80 -3.89 -23.22 17.90
N GLY A 81 -2.62 -22.94 17.60
CA GLY A 81 -1.96 -23.40 16.37
C GLY A 81 -1.91 -22.39 15.22
N PHE A 82 -2.44 -21.17 15.38
CA PHE A 82 -2.19 -20.09 14.42
C PHE A 82 -0.76 -19.54 14.58
N GLU A 83 -0.14 -19.20 13.44
CA GLU A 83 1.18 -18.60 13.37
C GLU A 83 1.05 -17.08 13.46
N TYR A 84 1.79 -16.47 14.40
CA TYR A 84 1.82 -15.04 14.64
C TYR A 84 3.27 -14.56 14.53
N LEU A 85 3.45 -13.48 13.78
CA LEU A 85 4.73 -12.80 13.69
C LEU A 85 4.91 -11.85 14.88
N VAL A 86 6.04 -11.93 15.58
CA VAL A 86 6.33 -11.04 16.72
C VAL A 86 7.50 -10.12 16.38
N ASP A 87 7.20 -8.86 16.06
CA ASP A 87 8.21 -7.86 15.69
C ASP A 87 8.72 -7.05 16.89
N ARG A 88 9.58 -7.67 17.73
CA ARG A 88 10.31 -6.95 18.79
C ARG A 88 11.72 -7.49 19.05
N GLY A 89 12.74 -6.67 18.77
CA GLY A 89 14.09 -6.83 19.32
C GLY A 89 15.13 -7.24 18.27
N ARG A 90 16.29 -7.76 18.70
CA ARG A 90 17.41 -8.14 17.82
C ARG A 90 17.09 -9.24 16.77
N GLN A 91 15.85 -9.71 16.72
CA GLN A 91 15.31 -10.78 15.87
C GLN A 91 13.96 -10.31 15.30
N GLU A 92 13.97 -9.14 14.65
CA GLU A 92 12.83 -8.67 13.83
C GLU A 92 12.55 -9.69 12.72
N GLY A 93 11.27 -9.95 12.45
CA GLY A 93 10.85 -10.89 11.41
C GLY A 93 10.70 -12.38 11.79
N ALA A 94 10.83 -12.77 13.06
CA ALA A 94 10.74 -14.16 13.47
C ALA A 94 9.27 -14.66 13.65
N LEU A 95 8.98 -15.87 13.18
CA LEU A 95 7.66 -16.51 13.26
C LEU A 95 7.48 -17.24 14.60
N PHE A 96 6.34 -17.04 15.26
CA PHE A 96 5.96 -17.76 16.46
C PHE A 96 4.62 -18.46 16.26
N VAL A 97 4.39 -19.58 16.93
CA VAL A 97 3.09 -20.23 17.06
C VAL A 97 2.66 -20.20 18.52
N TRP A 98 1.40 -19.88 18.77
CA TRP A 98 0.83 -19.99 20.13
C TRP A 98 0.37 -21.44 20.36
N GLN A 99 1.02 -22.15 21.28
CA GLN A 99 0.71 -23.56 21.56
C GLN A 99 0.88 -23.87 23.05
N GLY A 100 -0.15 -24.43 23.69
CA GLY A 100 -0.05 -24.84 25.10
C GLY A 100 0.13 -23.67 26.08
N ASP A 101 -0.54 -22.54 25.83
CA ASP A 101 -0.44 -21.28 26.60
C ASP A 101 0.95 -20.60 26.59
N GLU A 102 1.79 -20.92 25.60
CA GLU A 102 3.09 -20.26 25.41
C GLU A 102 3.36 -19.92 23.93
N TRP A 103 4.14 -18.85 23.71
CA TRP A 103 4.68 -18.50 22.39
C TRP A 103 5.86 -19.41 22.09
N LYS A 104 5.80 -20.18 21.00
CA LYS A 104 6.90 -21.01 20.51
C LYS A 104 7.48 -20.41 19.25
N LEU A 105 8.79 -20.20 19.24
CA LEU A 105 9.50 -19.72 18.06
C LEU A 105 9.57 -20.87 17.03
N LEU A 106 9.04 -20.64 15.83
CA LEU A 106 9.19 -21.53 14.67
C LEU A 106 10.54 -21.28 13.96
N ASP A 107 11.09 -20.08 14.12
CA ASP A 107 12.29 -19.64 13.43
C ASP A 107 13.59 -20.05 14.16
N ALA A 108 14.13 -21.21 13.81
CA ALA A 108 15.50 -21.59 14.21
C ALA A 108 16.57 -20.99 13.27
N TYR A 109 16.20 -20.29 12.19
CA TYR A 109 17.10 -20.02 11.05
C TYR A 109 17.44 -18.53 10.82
N ALA A 110 16.67 -17.58 11.38
CA ALA A 110 17.00 -16.14 11.33
C ALA A 110 18.18 -15.73 12.23
N GLY A 111 18.68 -16.63 13.08
CA GLY A 111 19.93 -16.43 13.81
C GLY A 111 21.12 -16.84 12.95
N GLY A 112 21.94 -15.88 12.50
CA GLY A 112 23.20 -16.10 11.78
C GLY A 112 24.30 -16.91 12.50
N ALA A 113 23.94 -17.82 13.41
CA ALA A 113 24.82 -18.64 14.22
C ALA A 113 24.50 -20.15 14.22
N GLN A 114 23.60 -20.68 13.38
CA GLN A 114 23.34 -22.14 13.29
C GLN A 114 23.39 -22.75 11.88
N PHE A 115 24.08 -22.12 10.92
CA PHE A 115 24.31 -22.76 9.61
C PHE A 115 25.44 -23.80 9.64
N ASP A 116 26.24 -23.90 10.70
CA ASP A 116 27.40 -24.79 10.81
C ASP A 116 27.02 -26.28 10.95
N ASP A 117 25.75 -26.61 11.19
CA ASP A 117 25.24 -27.98 11.30
C ASP A 117 24.51 -28.49 10.04
N LEU A 118 24.39 -27.69 8.96
CA LEU A 118 23.84 -28.19 7.70
C LEU A 118 24.85 -29.11 7.00
N ALA A 119 24.59 -30.42 7.02
CA ALA A 119 25.21 -31.36 6.09
C ALA A 119 24.99 -30.86 4.63
N GLY A 120 26.00 -31.04 3.75
CA GLY A 120 25.84 -30.72 2.32
C GLY A 120 26.34 -29.35 1.85
N ARG A 121 27.21 -28.66 2.61
CA ARG A 121 27.90 -27.45 2.12
C ARG A 121 28.79 -27.76 0.92
N ARG A 122 28.55 -27.05 -0.18
CA ARG A 122 29.28 -27.18 -1.45
C ARG A 122 29.71 -25.80 -1.91
N VAL A 123 30.84 -25.74 -2.63
CA VAL A 123 31.39 -24.48 -3.13
C VAL A 123 31.24 -24.43 -4.65
N ALA A 124 30.51 -23.44 -5.15
CA ALA A 124 30.12 -23.30 -6.56
C ALA A 124 31.33 -23.31 -7.52
N SER A 125 32.44 -22.65 -7.14
CA SER A 125 33.66 -22.61 -7.96
C SER A 125 34.28 -24.00 -8.21
N MET A 126 34.02 -24.98 -7.34
CA MET A 126 34.48 -26.36 -7.54
C MET A 126 33.68 -27.13 -8.60
N PHE A 127 32.48 -26.65 -8.93
CA PHE A 127 31.62 -27.20 -9.99
C PHE A 127 31.77 -26.41 -11.29
N ALA A 128 32.54 -25.32 -11.30
CA ALA A 128 32.73 -24.50 -12.49
C ALA A 128 33.48 -25.27 -13.58
N THR A 129 32.97 -25.18 -14.82
CA THR A 129 33.53 -25.89 -15.98
C THR A 129 34.52 -25.05 -16.79
N GLY A 130 34.69 -23.77 -16.44
CA GLY A 130 35.60 -22.82 -17.08
C GLY A 130 35.57 -21.46 -16.38
N GLY A 131 36.41 -20.53 -16.84
CA GLY A 131 36.51 -19.17 -16.31
C GLY A 131 37.46 -19.00 -15.12
N SER A 132 37.78 -17.74 -14.82
CA SER A 132 38.61 -17.32 -13.68
C SER A 132 37.82 -16.61 -12.58
N GLY A 133 36.49 -16.44 -12.75
CA GLY A 133 35.62 -15.77 -11.79
C GLY A 133 35.69 -14.24 -11.87
N THR A 134 36.27 -13.69 -12.93
CA THR A 134 36.35 -12.25 -13.17
C THR A 134 35.23 -11.81 -14.13
N VAL A 135 34.92 -10.51 -14.17
CA VAL A 135 33.88 -9.95 -15.06
C VAL A 135 34.12 -10.31 -16.53
N ASP A 136 35.38 -10.26 -16.97
CA ASP A 136 35.76 -10.56 -18.36
C ASP A 136 35.83 -12.07 -18.66
N ASP A 137 35.89 -12.91 -17.61
CA ASP A 137 36.08 -14.36 -17.71
C ASP A 137 35.38 -15.07 -16.53
N PRO A 138 34.03 -15.05 -16.51
CA PRO A 138 33.23 -15.55 -15.39
C PRO A 138 33.28 -17.07 -15.30
N TRP A 139 33.10 -17.61 -14.10
CA TRP A 139 32.96 -19.05 -13.90
C TRP A 139 31.66 -19.57 -14.51
N THR A 140 31.71 -20.63 -15.31
CA THR A 140 30.49 -21.26 -15.85
C THR A 140 30.01 -22.39 -14.95
N ILE A 141 28.78 -22.29 -14.46
CA ILE A 141 28.13 -23.31 -13.60
C ILE A 141 26.86 -23.85 -14.26
N ASP A 142 26.62 -25.15 -14.09
CA ASP A 142 25.44 -25.86 -14.59
C ASP A 142 24.61 -26.48 -13.46
N ASP A 143 23.46 -27.05 -13.81
CA ASP A 143 22.54 -27.72 -12.88
C ASP A 143 23.16 -28.85 -12.07
N ALA A 144 24.32 -29.40 -12.47
CA ALA A 144 24.96 -30.46 -11.70
C ALA A 144 25.34 -29.98 -10.28
N ALA A 145 25.58 -28.67 -10.11
CA ALA A 145 25.82 -28.07 -8.80
C ALA A 145 24.58 -28.07 -7.90
N MET A 146 23.37 -28.19 -8.47
CA MET A 146 22.09 -28.12 -7.75
C MET A 146 21.49 -29.49 -7.42
N ARG A 147 22.16 -30.59 -7.77
CA ARG A 147 21.61 -31.97 -7.66
C ARG A 147 21.47 -32.53 -6.27
N GLU A 148 22.24 -32.03 -5.30
CA GLU A 148 22.18 -32.52 -3.92
C GLU A 148 21.54 -31.44 -3.04
N PRO A 149 20.74 -31.80 -2.03
CA PRO A 149 20.24 -30.85 -1.04
C PRO A 149 21.36 -30.16 -0.24
N GLY A 150 21.02 -29.01 0.37
CA GLY A 150 21.93 -28.24 1.22
C GLY A 150 22.38 -26.91 0.60
N VAL A 151 23.45 -26.33 1.14
CA VAL A 151 23.89 -24.98 0.79
C VAL A 151 24.95 -25.02 -0.31
N LEU A 152 24.67 -24.39 -1.44
CA LEU A 152 25.66 -24.04 -2.47
C LEU A 152 26.19 -22.63 -2.20
N LEU A 153 27.44 -22.56 -1.75
CA LEU A 153 28.18 -21.34 -1.48
C LEU A 153 28.85 -20.85 -2.75
N PHE A 154 28.50 -19.66 -3.20
CA PHE A 154 29.18 -18.94 -4.25
C PHE A 154 30.25 -18.04 -3.62
N ASP A 155 31.50 -18.27 -4.01
CA ASP A 155 32.63 -17.43 -3.58
C ASP A 155 32.49 -16.00 -4.14
N GLU A 156 33.37 -15.10 -3.70
CA GLU A 156 33.51 -13.80 -4.36
C GLU A 156 33.91 -13.99 -5.84
N GLY A 157 33.22 -13.29 -6.73
CA GLY A 157 33.46 -13.36 -8.16
C GLY A 157 32.20 -13.42 -9.01
N GLU A 158 32.42 -13.62 -10.30
CA GLU A 158 31.40 -13.59 -11.34
C GLU A 158 31.13 -15.02 -11.84
N PHE A 159 29.87 -15.43 -11.78
CA PHE A 159 29.37 -16.70 -12.26
C PHE A 159 28.42 -16.48 -13.43
N ARG A 160 28.42 -17.41 -14.37
CA ARG A 160 27.51 -17.47 -15.51
C ARG A 160 26.82 -18.82 -15.55
N SER A 161 25.53 -18.81 -15.80
CA SER A 161 24.75 -20.04 -16.01
C SER A 161 23.69 -19.85 -17.08
N ASN A 162 23.38 -20.91 -17.83
CA ASN A 162 22.23 -20.92 -18.75
C ASN A 162 20.91 -21.26 -18.03
N GLY A 163 20.97 -21.59 -16.74
CA GLY A 163 19.84 -22.00 -15.92
C GLY A 163 20.34 -22.87 -14.77
N LEU A 164 19.78 -22.64 -13.60
CA LEU A 164 19.95 -23.42 -12.39
C LEU A 164 18.58 -23.89 -11.92
N THR A 165 18.24 -25.14 -12.20
CA THR A 165 16.99 -25.75 -11.75
C THR A 165 17.24 -26.56 -10.49
N THR A 166 16.55 -26.21 -9.42
CA THR A 166 16.52 -27.00 -8.18
C THR A 166 15.36 -27.97 -8.24
N SER A 167 15.59 -29.24 -7.89
CA SER A 167 14.51 -30.19 -7.63
C SER A 167 13.98 -30.00 -6.20
N ALA A 168 12.67 -30.10 -6.03
CA ALA A 168 12.07 -30.13 -4.71
C ALA A 168 12.65 -31.24 -3.83
N ASP A 169 12.82 -30.94 -2.55
CA ASP A 169 13.00 -31.98 -1.55
C ASP A 169 11.64 -32.42 -1.01
N ILE A 170 11.43 -33.74 -0.99
CA ILE A 170 10.20 -34.37 -0.53
C ILE A 170 10.14 -34.33 1.01
N ASP A 171 11.28 -34.19 1.69
CA ASP A 171 11.34 -34.10 3.15
C ASP A 171 11.16 -32.65 3.63
N HIS A 172 9.93 -32.32 4.02
CA HIS A 172 9.50 -30.97 4.41
C HIS A 172 10.28 -30.38 5.60
N GLU A 173 11.02 -31.19 6.37
CA GLU A 173 11.61 -30.81 7.66
C GLU A 173 13.15 -30.68 7.68
N GLU A 174 13.92 -31.23 6.72
CA GLU A 174 15.38 -31.39 6.93
C GLU A 174 16.33 -30.96 5.79
N THR A 175 15.91 -30.80 4.53
CA THR A 175 16.87 -30.71 3.41
C THR A 175 16.52 -29.70 2.32
N ASN A 176 16.65 -28.42 2.64
CA ASN A 176 16.44 -27.33 1.69
C ASN A 176 17.68 -27.01 0.84
N ILE A 177 17.48 -26.73 -0.45
CA ILE A 177 18.53 -26.15 -1.31
C ILE A 177 18.60 -24.64 -1.08
N TRP A 178 19.80 -24.16 -0.71
CA TRP A 178 20.12 -22.75 -0.54
C TRP A 178 21.23 -22.32 -1.50
N LEU A 179 21.05 -21.21 -2.18
CA LEU A 179 22.11 -20.55 -2.95
C LEU A 179 22.55 -19.32 -2.16
N ARG A 180 23.84 -19.24 -1.84
CA ARG A 180 24.36 -18.18 -0.99
C ARG A 180 25.63 -17.57 -1.58
N GLY A 181 25.63 -16.28 -1.84
CA GLY A 181 26.84 -15.55 -2.19
C GLY A 181 27.62 -15.04 -0.99
N ALA A 182 28.77 -14.43 -1.28
CA ALA A 182 29.60 -13.73 -0.29
C ALA A 182 29.09 -12.31 0.03
N GLY A 183 28.12 -11.81 -0.74
CA GLY A 183 27.51 -10.49 -0.61
C GLY A 183 27.05 -9.91 -1.95
N THR A 184 26.11 -8.96 -1.91
CA THR A 184 25.67 -8.24 -3.11
C THR A 184 26.86 -7.49 -3.73
N ARG A 185 27.04 -7.60 -5.05
CA ARG A 185 28.19 -7.10 -5.84
C ARG A 185 29.56 -7.72 -5.51
N ALA A 186 29.67 -8.54 -4.46
CA ALA A 186 30.85 -9.37 -4.22
C ALA A 186 30.72 -10.70 -4.99
N THR A 187 29.50 -11.23 -5.04
CA THR A 187 29.12 -12.38 -5.85
C THR A 187 28.02 -11.98 -6.83
N SER A 188 28.21 -12.33 -8.10
CA SER A 188 27.22 -12.12 -9.15
C SER A 188 26.95 -13.43 -9.89
N LEU A 189 25.67 -13.75 -10.14
CA LEU A 189 25.24 -14.80 -11.04
C LEU A 189 24.54 -14.18 -12.25
N THR A 190 25.13 -14.33 -13.42
CA THR A 190 24.62 -13.75 -14.66
C THR A 190 24.06 -14.83 -15.57
N LYS A 191 22.93 -14.52 -16.19
CA LYS A 191 22.29 -15.38 -17.18
C LYS A 191 23.12 -15.46 -18.47
N GLY A 192 23.19 -16.66 -19.02
CA GLY A 192 23.71 -16.88 -20.36
C GLY A 192 22.70 -16.53 -21.46
N SER A 193 23.04 -16.91 -22.68
CA SER A 193 22.31 -16.51 -23.89
C SER A 193 21.13 -17.40 -24.24
N GLU A 194 20.85 -18.42 -23.44
CA GLU A 194 19.76 -19.38 -23.69
C GLU A 194 18.43 -18.89 -23.09
N ASP A 195 17.34 -19.09 -23.83
CA ASP A 195 15.97 -18.82 -23.34
C ASP A 195 15.65 -19.81 -22.20
N GLY A 196 15.13 -19.31 -21.07
CA GLY A 196 14.84 -20.09 -19.87
C GLY A 196 14.94 -19.25 -18.60
N HIS A 197 14.61 -19.77 -17.43
CA HIS A 197 14.80 -19.03 -16.17
C HIS A 197 16.25 -19.14 -15.69
N LEU A 198 16.77 -18.13 -14.98
CA LEU A 198 18.14 -18.22 -14.46
C LEU A 198 18.22 -19.12 -13.21
N ILE A 199 17.35 -18.88 -12.23
CA ILE A 199 17.15 -19.76 -11.08
C ILE A 199 15.70 -20.21 -11.11
N GLU A 200 15.49 -21.52 -11.17
CA GLU A 200 14.17 -22.13 -11.19
C GLU A 200 14.00 -23.08 -10.00
N PHE A 201 13.00 -22.79 -9.17
CA PHE A 201 12.51 -23.70 -8.14
C PHE A 201 11.43 -24.58 -8.76
N ALA A 202 11.85 -25.70 -9.37
CA ALA A 202 10.96 -26.58 -10.10
C ALA A 202 10.37 -27.66 -9.19
N ASN A 203 9.04 -27.71 -9.11
CA ASN A 203 8.34 -28.75 -8.36
C ASN A 203 7.29 -29.52 -9.16
N GLY A 204 7.11 -29.22 -10.45
CA GLY A 204 6.03 -29.84 -11.23
C GLY A 204 4.67 -29.69 -10.53
N ASP A 205 3.89 -30.78 -10.44
CA ASP A 205 2.59 -30.80 -9.77
C ASP A 205 2.67 -31.17 -8.26
N GLU A 206 3.86 -31.21 -7.67
CA GLU A 206 4.07 -31.61 -6.26
C GLU A 206 4.33 -30.40 -5.34
N SER A 207 4.31 -30.62 -4.02
CA SER A 207 4.62 -29.61 -3.00
C SER A 207 6.00 -29.86 -2.38
N GLY A 208 6.76 -28.81 -2.08
CA GLY A 208 8.19 -28.96 -1.78
C GLY A 208 8.78 -27.74 -1.09
N ASN A 209 9.76 -27.98 -0.21
CA ASN A 209 10.43 -26.94 0.54
C ASN A 209 11.68 -26.47 -0.21
N PHE A 210 11.87 -25.15 -0.29
CA PHE A 210 13.04 -24.54 -0.91
C PHE A 210 13.66 -23.57 0.06
N GLY A 211 14.98 -23.63 0.23
CA GLY A 211 15.68 -22.71 1.12
C GLY A 211 15.64 -21.30 0.56
N GLY A 212 16.17 -21.16 -0.65
CA GLY A 212 16.09 -19.94 -1.45
C GLY A 212 17.45 -19.34 -1.76
N VAL A 213 17.49 -18.02 -1.94
CA VAL A 213 18.65 -17.30 -2.50
C VAL A 213 19.01 -16.14 -1.60
N THR A 214 20.28 -16.03 -1.22
CA THR A 214 20.75 -14.96 -0.32
C THR A 214 22.14 -14.42 -0.69
N ASP A 215 22.40 -13.19 -0.28
CA ASP A 215 23.73 -12.55 -0.28
C ASP A 215 24.39 -12.48 -1.67
N MET A 216 23.65 -12.21 -2.75
CA MET A 216 24.22 -12.14 -4.09
C MET A 216 23.49 -11.20 -5.05
N SER A 217 24.15 -10.89 -6.16
CA SER A 217 23.53 -10.21 -7.29
C SER A 217 23.15 -11.20 -8.39
N VAL A 218 21.94 -11.06 -8.94
CA VAL A 218 21.38 -11.91 -9.98
C VAL A 218 21.07 -11.04 -11.19
N TYR A 219 21.74 -11.29 -12.32
CA TYR A 219 21.67 -10.44 -13.50
C TYR A 219 21.18 -11.21 -14.71
N GLY A 220 20.23 -10.63 -15.43
CA GLY A 220 19.98 -10.98 -16.82
C GLY A 220 21.05 -10.41 -17.74
N GLU A 221 20.94 -10.70 -19.03
CA GLU A 221 21.84 -10.12 -20.02
C GLU A 221 21.56 -8.63 -20.22
N TYR A 222 22.58 -7.80 -20.00
CA TYR A 222 22.52 -6.39 -20.38
C TYR A 222 22.44 -6.31 -21.92
N PRO A 223 21.52 -5.51 -22.49
CA PRO A 223 21.35 -5.48 -23.94
C PRO A 223 22.52 -4.73 -24.58
N GLU A 224 23.58 -5.46 -24.96
CA GLU A 224 24.62 -4.88 -25.81
C GLU A 224 24.14 -4.82 -27.28
N ASP A 225 23.37 -5.82 -27.74
CA ASP A 225 22.99 -5.97 -29.16
C ASP A 225 21.49 -6.15 -29.43
N GLY A 226 20.63 -5.87 -28.44
CA GLY A 226 19.17 -5.96 -28.59
C GLY A 226 18.59 -7.38 -28.59
N THR A 227 19.42 -8.41 -28.41
CA THR A 227 19.00 -9.76 -28.05
C THR A 227 19.19 -9.96 -26.55
N ARG A 228 18.11 -10.23 -25.81
CA ARG A 228 18.14 -10.64 -24.41
C ARG A 228 17.54 -12.04 -24.33
N SER A 229 18.16 -12.96 -23.61
CA SER A 229 17.56 -14.26 -23.33
C SER A 229 16.25 -14.14 -22.55
N LYS A 230 15.20 -14.82 -23.02
CA LYS A 230 13.85 -14.75 -22.43
C LYS A 230 13.76 -15.53 -21.12
N GLY A 231 12.74 -15.25 -20.30
CA GLY A 231 12.50 -15.88 -19.00
C GLY A 231 12.74 -14.94 -17.82
N HIS A 232 12.12 -15.26 -16.67
CA HIS A 232 12.39 -14.63 -15.38
C HIS A 232 13.81 -14.91 -14.85
N LEU A 233 14.27 -14.14 -13.87
CA LEU A 233 15.58 -14.38 -13.23
C LEU A 233 15.47 -15.34 -12.05
N LEU A 234 14.49 -15.12 -11.18
CA LEU A 234 14.10 -16.07 -10.15
C LEU A 234 12.66 -16.48 -10.45
N TYR A 235 12.45 -17.77 -10.68
CA TYR A 235 11.16 -18.33 -11.02
C TYR A 235 10.86 -19.52 -10.13
N SER A 236 9.59 -19.65 -9.79
CA SER A 236 9.08 -20.72 -8.96
C SER A 236 7.92 -21.37 -9.71
N ASN A 237 7.81 -22.70 -9.67
CA ASN A 237 6.71 -23.46 -10.26
C ASN A 237 6.25 -24.56 -9.30
N GLY A 238 4.93 -24.66 -9.12
CA GLY A 238 4.28 -25.61 -8.21
C GLY A 238 4.17 -25.10 -6.77
N ASP A 239 3.68 -25.96 -5.88
CA ASP A 239 3.39 -25.59 -4.49
C ASP A 239 4.69 -25.48 -3.66
N ILE A 240 5.21 -24.26 -3.51
CA ILE A 240 6.49 -24.00 -2.85
C ILE A 240 6.32 -23.56 -1.41
N ILE A 241 6.85 -24.33 -0.46
CA ILE A 241 6.80 -24.00 0.96
C ILE A 241 8.12 -23.33 1.38
N ASP A 242 8.03 -22.24 2.15
CA ASP A 242 9.15 -21.60 2.86
C ASP A 242 10.30 -21.00 2.01
N LEU A 243 10.01 -20.58 0.78
CA LEU A 243 11.01 -19.89 -0.06
C LEU A 243 11.47 -18.55 0.55
N THR A 244 12.79 -18.40 0.74
CA THR A 244 13.38 -17.16 1.26
C THR A 244 14.29 -16.48 0.23
N LEU A 245 14.00 -15.21 -0.07
CA LEU A 245 14.82 -14.34 -0.92
C LEU A 245 15.31 -13.17 -0.08
N GLU A 246 16.60 -13.07 0.16
CA GLU A 246 17.15 -12.10 1.11
C GLU A 246 18.45 -11.44 0.62
N ASN A 247 18.59 -10.13 0.83
CA ASN A 247 19.83 -9.39 0.52
C ASN A 247 20.27 -9.63 -0.94
N LEU A 248 19.38 -9.34 -1.88
CA LEU A 248 19.62 -9.55 -3.32
C LEU A 248 19.61 -8.25 -4.10
N ILE A 249 20.38 -8.25 -5.19
CA ILE A 249 20.22 -7.29 -6.27
C ILE A 249 19.83 -8.06 -7.54
N VAL A 250 18.60 -7.90 -8.03
CA VAL A 250 18.06 -8.60 -9.20
C VAL A 250 17.84 -7.60 -10.34
N ARG A 251 18.49 -7.79 -11.49
CA ARG A 251 18.47 -6.78 -12.57
C ARG A 251 18.39 -7.36 -13.97
N TYR A 252 17.79 -6.58 -14.87
CA TYR A 252 17.81 -6.85 -16.31
C TYR A 252 17.04 -8.11 -16.72
N GLY A 253 15.98 -8.45 -15.99
CA GLY A 253 15.06 -9.51 -16.40
C GLY A 253 14.41 -9.18 -17.75
N TRP A 254 14.24 -10.20 -18.60
CA TRP A 254 13.45 -10.03 -19.83
C TRP A 254 11.95 -10.00 -19.51
N GLU A 255 11.50 -10.97 -18.73
CA GLU A 255 10.18 -11.00 -18.08
C GLU A 255 10.32 -10.38 -16.68
N ASP A 256 9.71 -10.98 -15.67
CA ASP A 256 9.78 -10.49 -14.29
C ASP A 256 11.17 -10.74 -13.69
N ALA A 257 11.58 -9.88 -12.75
CA ALA A 257 12.81 -10.13 -11.99
C ALA A 257 12.62 -11.35 -11.07
N ILE A 258 11.52 -11.37 -10.32
CA ILE A 258 11.11 -12.47 -9.45
C ILE A 258 9.65 -12.81 -9.79
N HIS A 259 9.37 -14.06 -10.13
CA HIS A 259 8.02 -14.58 -10.33
C HIS A 259 7.82 -15.78 -9.42
N ILE A 260 6.85 -15.67 -8.51
CA ILE A 260 6.44 -16.73 -7.61
C ILE A 260 5.07 -17.23 -8.03
N GLU A 261 4.99 -18.45 -8.57
CA GLU A 261 3.73 -19.11 -8.92
C GLU A 261 2.89 -19.44 -7.69
N PRO A 262 1.60 -19.84 -7.87
CA PRO A 262 0.73 -20.19 -6.77
C PRO A 262 1.36 -21.18 -5.80
N SER A 263 1.36 -20.85 -4.51
CA SER A 263 1.88 -21.70 -3.44
C SER A 263 0.97 -21.65 -2.22
N ALA A 264 0.92 -22.73 -1.42
CA ALA A 264 0.12 -22.77 -0.20
C ALA A 264 0.73 -22.00 1.03
N SER A 265 2.04 -21.68 1.08
CA SER A 265 2.63 -21.06 2.29
C SER A 265 4.08 -20.54 2.19
N GLY A 266 4.35 -19.36 2.79
CA GLY A 266 5.64 -19.09 3.44
C GLY A 266 6.72 -18.37 2.63
N THR A 267 6.37 -17.64 1.57
CA THR A 267 7.37 -16.88 0.81
C THR A 267 7.85 -15.65 1.60
N ARG A 268 9.16 -15.50 1.76
CA ARG A 268 9.78 -14.38 2.48
C ARG A 268 10.71 -13.61 1.54
N MET A 269 10.55 -12.30 1.50
CA MET A 269 11.34 -11.38 0.69
C MET A 269 11.83 -10.25 1.59
N HIS A 270 13.15 -10.09 1.72
CA HIS A 270 13.71 -9.08 2.61
C HIS A 270 14.96 -8.42 2.04
N ASN A 271 15.04 -7.09 2.17
CA ASN A 271 16.21 -6.30 1.74
C ASN A 271 16.60 -6.59 0.28
N LEU A 272 15.65 -6.36 -0.64
CA LEU A 272 15.79 -6.69 -2.06
C LEU A 272 15.81 -5.43 -2.93
N TRP A 273 16.74 -5.40 -3.88
CA TRP A 273 16.76 -4.41 -4.95
C TRP A 273 16.40 -5.07 -6.27
N ALA A 274 15.28 -4.68 -6.90
CA ALA A 274 14.88 -5.15 -8.22
C ALA A 274 14.83 -4.00 -9.24
N GLU A 275 15.50 -4.10 -10.38
CA GLU A 275 15.48 -3.03 -11.38
C GLU A 275 15.60 -3.46 -12.85
N ASN A 276 15.07 -2.60 -13.74
CA ASN A 276 15.26 -2.68 -15.19
C ASN A 276 14.74 -3.99 -15.84
N SER A 277 13.68 -4.57 -15.27
CA SER A 277 13.01 -5.75 -15.82
C SER A 277 11.99 -5.37 -16.91
N GLY A 278 11.88 -6.22 -17.93
CA GLY A 278 10.90 -6.06 -19.01
C GLY A 278 9.47 -6.41 -18.60
N GLY A 279 9.30 -7.23 -17.56
CA GLY A 279 8.06 -7.48 -16.84
C GLY A 279 7.97 -6.66 -15.54
N TRP A 280 7.44 -7.28 -14.50
CA TRP A 280 7.33 -6.80 -13.13
C TRP A 280 8.66 -6.93 -12.39
N ALA A 281 8.84 -6.15 -11.33
CA ALA A 281 9.97 -6.37 -10.44
C ALA A 281 9.74 -7.67 -9.64
N ILE A 282 8.55 -7.80 -9.06
CA ILE A 282 8.11 -8.98 -8.32
C ILE A 282 6.66 -9.26 -8.68
N TRP A 283 6.40 -10.49 -9.11
CA TRP A 283 5.07 -11.05 -9.33
C TRP A 283 4.85 -12.20 -8.35
N VAL A 284 3.74 -12.14 -7.60
CA VAL A 284 3.32 -13.18 -6.67
C VAL A 284 1.91 -13.61 -7.06
N ASP A 285 1.77 -14.84 -7.55
CA ASP A 285 0.48 -15.41 -7.92
C ASP A 285 -0.38 -15.77 -6.69
N GLY A 286 -1.66 -16.06 -6.96
CA GLY A 286 -2.66 -16.33 -5.93
C GLY A 286 -2.37 -17.59 -5.10
N GLY A 287 -2.89 -17.64 -3.89
CA GLY A 287 -2.61 -18.68 -2.90
C GLY A 287 -1.37 -18.38 -2.04
N THR A 288 -0.40 -17.66 -2.60
CA THR A 288 0.90 -17.45 -1.95
C THR A 288 0.82 -16.42 -0.83
N ARG A 289 0.97 -16.88 0.42
CA ARG A 289 1.15 -15.99 1.58
C ARG A 289 2.59 -15.50 1.61
N ALA A 290 2.80 -14.23 1.29
CA ALA A 290 4.12 -13.64 1.24
C ALA A 290 4.31 -12.56 2.32
N LYS A 291 5.50 -12.55 2.93
CA LYS A 291 6.00 -11.42 3.72
C LYS A 291 7.11 -10.74 2.94
N ALA A 292 6.92 -9.48 2.56
CA ALA A 292 7.89 -8.71 1.81
C ALA A 292 8.28 -7.46 2.59
N SER A 293 9.58 -7.19 2.74
CA SER A 293 10.07 -6.05 3.53
C SER A 293 11.34 -5.45 2.95
N ASP A 294 11.51 -4.13 3.12
CA ASP A 294 12.70 -3.38 2.68
C ASP A 294 13.02 -3.60 1.19
N LEU A 295 12.06 -3.27 0.34
CA LEU A 295 12.16 -3.43 -1.11
C LEU A 295 12.50 -2.11 -1.80
N HIS A 296 13.46 -2.16 -2.73
CA HIS A 296 13.79 -1.04 -3.60
C HIS A 296 13.63 -1.42 -5.07
N ILE A 297 12.67 -0.78 -5.74
CA ILE A 297 12.21 -1.18 -7.08
C ILE A 297 12.33 -0.01 -8.05
N VAL A 298 12.98 -0.24 -9.20
CA VAL A 298 13.29 0.82 -10.16
C VAL A 298 13.08 0.39 -11.61
N ASN A 299 12.32 1.17 -12.37
CA ASN A 299 12.25 1.12 -13.84
C ASN A 299 11.85 -0.26 -14.40
N CYS A 300 10.83 -0.87 -13.82
CA CYS A 300 10.24 -2.12 -14.32
C CYS A 300 9.01 -1.81 -15.19
N LYS A 301 8.95 -2.43 -16.37
CA LYS A 301 8.05 -1.98 -17.44
C LYS A 301 6.60 -2.39 -17.24
N ALA A 302 6.33 -3.59 -16.73
CA ALA A 302 4.97 -4.06 -16.48
C ALA A 302 4.44 -3.62 -15.09
N GLY A 303 5.35 -3.30 -14.17
CA GLY A 303 5.03 -2.67 -12.89
C GLY A 303 6.06 -2.99 -11.80
N GLY A 304 5.87 -2.43 -10.61
CA GLY A 304 6.78 -2.69 -9.49
C GLY A 304 6.46 -4.00 -8.78
N LEU A 305 5.33 -4.04 -8.10
CA LEU A 305 4.83 -5.22 -7.39
C LEU A 305 3.48 -5.65 -7.94
N HIS A 306 3.29 -6.95 -8.17
CA HIS A 306 1.99 -7.55 -8.47
C HIS A 306 1.71 -8.69 -7.49
N PHE A 307 0.54 -8.65 -6.86
CA PHE A 307 0.09 -9.69 -5.93
C PHE A 307 -1.32 -10.13 -6.31
N GLU A 308 -1.51 -11.40 -6.64
CA GLU A 308 -2.82 -12.00 -6.83
C GLU A 308 -3.32 -12.68 -5.54
N VAL A 309 -4.62 -13.01 -5.52
CA VAL A 309 -5.44 -13.56 -4.42
C VAL A 309 -4.63 -14.23 -3.30
N SER A 310 -4.13 -13.41 -2.38
CA SER A 310 -3.29 -13.83 -1.26
C SER A 310 -3.59 -12.99 -0.03
N SER A 311 -3.22 -13.50 1.15
CA SER A 311 -3.16 -12.73 2.39
C SER A 311 -1.69 -12.54 2.74
N SER A 312 -1.18 -11.36 2.41
CA SER A 312 0.24 -11.04 2.45
C SER A 312 0.51 -9.83 3.35
N HIS A 313 1.77 -9.65 3.74
CA HIS A 313 2.23 -8.48 4.47
C HIS A 313 3.41 -7.85 3.71
N VAL A 314 3.30 -6.56 3.40
CA VAL A 314 4.30 -5.83 2.63
C VAL A 314 4.66 -4.53 3.35
N GLU A 315 5.92 -4.33 3.71
CA GLU A 315 6.37 -3.17 4.49
C GLU A 315 7.65 -2.56 3.91
N GLY A 316 7.83 -1.25 4.04
CA GLY A 316 9.11 -0.61 3.70
C GLY A 316 9.45 -0.73 2.22
N VAL A 317 8.57 -0.25 1.35
CA VAL A 317 8.73 -0.39 -0.11
C VAL A 317 9.00 0.96 -0.75
N SER A 318 9.98 1.02 -1.65
CA SER A 318 10.21 2.18 -2.50
C SER A 318 10.15 1.81 -3.98
N VAL A 319 9.32 2.51 -4.76
CA VAL A 319 9.09 2.24 -6.18
C VAL A 319 9.29 3.48 -7.02
N TYR A 320 10.12 3.37 -8.06
CA TYR A 320 10.47 4.47 -8.95
C TYR A 320 10.30 4.07 -10.41
N LEU A 321 9.58 4.89 -11.20
CA LEU A 321 9.47 4.72 -12.66
C LEU A 321 8.87 3.37 -13.11
N CYS A 322 7.86 2.87 -12.40
CA CYS A 322 7.14 1.66 -12.76
C CYS A 322 5.70 1.95 -13.21
N TRP A 323 5.10 1.04 -13.98
CA TRP A 323 3.76 1.21 -14.56
C TRP A 323 2.88 -0.06 -14.46
N PRO A 324 2.10 -0.25 -13.38
CA PRO A 324 1.90 0.63 -12.21
C PRO A 324 3.05 0.55 -11.20
N GLY A 325 2.97 1.36 -10.13
CA GLY A 325 3.87 1.25 -8.99
C GLY A 325 3.67 -0.08 -8.27
N MET A 326 2.47 -0.29 -7.75
CA MET A 326 2.06 -1.52 -7.09
C MET A 326 0.64 -1.88 -7.50
N GLU A 327 0.39 -3.16 -7.76
CA GLU A 327 -0.90 -3.73 -8.11
C GLU A 327 -1.23 -4.89 -7.18
N PHE A 328 -2.44 -4.85 -6.62
CA PHE A 328 -2.91 -5.82 -5.63
C PHE A 328 -4.30 -6.31 -6.00
N GLU A 329 -4.38 -7.56 -6.43
CA GLU A 329 -5.61 -8.32 -6.67
C GLU A 329 -5.83 -9.34 -5.55
N CYS A 330 -5.74 -8.90 -4.29
CA CYS A 330 -5.60 -9.76 -3.11
C CYS A 330 -6.62 -9.46 -2.00
N ARG A 331 -6.69 -10.32 -0.97
CA ARG A 331 -7.61 -10.16 0.17
C ARG A 331 -6.90 -10.20 1.51
N HIS A 332 -7.33 -9.35 2.44
CA HIS A 332 -6.72 -9.27 3.78
C HIS A 332 -5.20 -9.03 3.74
N THR A 333 -4.73 -8.28 2.74
CA THR A 333 -3.31 -7.91 2.64
C THR A 333 -3.09 -6.57 3.32
N GLU A 334 -2.03 -6.51 4.11
CA GLU A 334 -1.58 -5.28 4.76
C GLU A 334 -0.32 -4.78 4.09
N VAL A 335 -0.32 -3.51 3.71
CA VAL A 335 0.79 -2.84 3.03
C VAL A 335 1.10 -1.55 3.77
N SER A 336 2.35 -1.35 4.21
CA SER A 336 2.75 -0.15 4.93
C SER A 336 4.08 0.44 4.51
N ASP A 337 4.26 1.72 4.85
CA ASP A 337 5.53 2.44 4.77
C ASP A 337 6.11 2.45 3.35
N GLY A 338 5.32 3.00 2.43
CA GLY A 338 5.64 3.04 1.01
C GLY A 338 6.03 4.43 0.49
N TYR A 339 7.03 4.48 -0.40
CA TYR A 339 7.40 5.67 -1.15
C TYR A 339 7.38 5.41 -2.66
N ILE A 340 6.42 6.00 -3.37
CA ILE A 340 6.17 5.71 -4.79
C ILE A 340 6.33 6.98 -5.62
N VAL A 341 7.14 6.91 -6.68
CA VAL A 341 7.49 8.09 -7.48
C VAL A 341 7.43 7.82 -8.97
N LYS A 342 6.84 8.76 -9.72
CA LYS A 342 6.82 8.79 -11.20
C LYS A 342 6.19 7.56 -11.83
N THR A 343 5.00 7.18 -11.36
CA THR A 343 4.24 6.03 -11.87
C THR A 343 3.00 6.47 -12.66
N HIS A 344 2.36 5.54 -13.37
CA HIS A 344 1.02 5.83 -13.93
C HIS A 344 -0.01 5.80 -12.82
N GLU A 345 -0.13 4.67 -12.13
CA GLU A 345 -0.86 4.54 -10.88
C GLU A 345 0.15 4.26 -9.76
N GLY A 346 0.00 4.91 -8.60
CA GLY A 346 0.82 4.62 -7.42
C GLY A 346 0.50 3.23 -6.89
N ILE A 347 -0.71 3.10 -6.34
CA ILE A 347 -1.33 1.85 -5.91
C ILE A 347 -2.57 1.60 -6.76
N ALA A 348 -2.68 0.39 -7.31
CA ALA A 348 -3.78 -0.04 -8.17
C ALA A 348 -4.48 -1.29 -7.60
N LEU A 349 -5.79 -1.18 -7.39
CA LEU A 349 -6.72 -2.29 -7.19
C LEU A 349 -7.70 -2.22 -8.36
N HIS A 350 -7.61 -3.12 -9.34
CA HIS A 350 -8.43 -3.05 -10.55
C HIS A 350 -9.65 -3.99 -10.53
N ASP A 351 -9.57 -5.10 -9.81
CA ASP A 351 -10.65 -6.09 -9.74
C ASP A 351 -11.29 -6.13 -8.34
N ALA A 352 -12.49 -5.57 -8.21
CA ALA A 352 -13.28 -5.56 -6.96
C ALA A 352 -13.58 -6.96 -6.43
N ALA A 353 -13.76 -7.95 -7.31
CA ALA A 353 -14.08 -9.32 -6.91
C ALA A 353 -12.89 -10.02 -6.27
N LYS A 354 -11.66 -9.60 -6.62
CA LYS A 354 -10.43 -10.16 -6.07
C LYS A 354 -9.85 -9.32 -4.93
N SER A 355 -10.02 -8.00 -4.99
CA SER A 355 -9.37 -7.04 -4.10
C SER A 355 -10.28 -6.66 -2.94
N GLN A 356 -10.16 -7.28 -1.76
CA GLN A 356 -11.10 -7.05 -0.66
C GLN A 356 -10.40 -6.92 0.69
N GLU A 357 -10.88 -6.02 1.54
CA GLU A 357 -10.45 -5.92 2.95
C GLU A 357 -8.94 -5.71 3.14
N ASN A 358 -8.31 -5.00 2.19
CA ASN A 358 -6.89 -4.68 2.27
C ASN A 358 -6.67 -3.41 3.09
N LYS A 359 -5.50 -3.29 3.71
CA LYS A 359 -5.12 -2.11 4.50
C LYS A 359 -3.83 -1.51 3.98
N TYR A 360 -3.85 -0.22 3.71
CA TYR A 360 -2.71 0.55 3.23
C TYR A 360 -2.42 1.69 4.21
N THR A 361 -1.21 1.77 4.74
CA THR A 361 -0.85 2.75 5.78
C THR A 361 0.50 3.42 5.52
N ASN A 362 0.62 4.72 5.80
CA ASN A 362 1.88 5.48 5.72
C ASN A 362 2.51 5.49 4.32
N PHE A 363 1.84 6.12 3.36
CA PHE A 363 2.37 6.23 1.99
C PHE A 363 2.72 7.66 1.62
N SER A 364 3.80 7.84 0.88
CA SER A 364 4.06 9.06 0.13
C SER A 364 4.15 8.75 -1.37
N ILE A 365 3.27 9.38 -2.16
CA ILE A 365 3.13 9.14 -3.59
C ILE A 365 3.34 10.46 -4.35
N VAL A 366 4.29 10.49 -5.28
CA VAL A 366 4.76 11.72 -5.94
C VAL A 366 4.81 11.56 -7.46
N ASP A 367 4.27 12.55 -8.19
CA ASP A 367 4.30 12.62 -9.67
C ASP A 367 3.69 11.37 -10.34
N SER A 368 2.62 10.84 -9.76
CA SER A 368 1.80 9.80 -10.39
C SER A 368 0.67 10.42 -11.22
N LYS A 369 0.16 9.72 -12.24
CA LYS A 369 -1.06 10.19 -12.91
C LYS A 369 -2.26 10.10 -11.97
N THR A 370 -2.44 8.96 -11.32
CA THR A 370 -3.39 8.75 -10.22
C THR A 370 -2.62 8.15 -9.05
N ALA A 371 -2.72 8.71 -7.83
CA ALA A 371 -1.96 8.15 -6.72
C ALA A 371 -2.53 6.82 -6.25
N VAL A 372 -3.84 6.75 -6.02
CA VAL A 372 -4.53 5.51 -5.62
C VAL A 372 -5.75 5.28 -6.50
N HIS A 373 -5.81 4.09 -7.12
CA HIS A 373 -7.01 3.56 -7.76
C HIS A 373 -7.55 2.40 -6.91
N ALA A 374 -8.60 2.67 -6.14
CA ALA A 374 -9.16 1.76 -5.15
C ALA A 374 -10.47 1.13 -5.65
N ALA A 375 -10.39 0.20 -6.60
CA ALA A 375 -11.55 -0.61 -6.99
C ALA A 375 -11.83 -1.78 -6.05
N GLY A 376 -11.00 -2.01 -5.04
CA GLY A 376 -11.21 -3.07 -4.07
C GLY A 376 -12.17 -2.70 -2.95
N ASP A 377 -13.10 -3.60 -2.62
CA ASP A 377 -14.15 -3.37 -1.63
C ASP A 377 -13.61 -3.43 -0.20
N ASN A 378 -14.24 -2.70 0.71
CA ASN A 378 -13.95 -2.67 2.15
C ASN A 378 -12.48 -2.42 2.49
N SER A 379 -11.73 -1.81 1.57
CA SER A 379 -10.30 -1.53 1.75
C SER A 379 -10.09 -0.21 2.48
N MET A 380 -9.03 -0.12 3.27
CA MET A 380 -8.71 1.02 4.12
C MET A 380 -7.39 1.67 3.71
N PHE A 381 -7.37 3.00 3.64
CA PHE A 381 -6.22 3.82 3.29
C PHE A 381 -5.99 4.86 4.38
N THR A 382 -4.86 4.79 5.10
CA THR A 382 -4.57 5.67 6.23
C THR A 382 -3.22 6.36 6.10
N ASN A 383 -3.15 7.65 6.44
CA ASN A 383 -1.91 8.44 6.47
C ASN A 383 -1.17 8.49 5.11
N PHE A 384 -1.77 9.19 4.14
CA PHE A 384 -1.21 9.35 2.80
C PHE A 384 -0.76 10.79 2.53
N GLY A 385 0.49 10.96 2.10
CA GLY A 385 0.99 12.19 1.51
C GLY A 385 1.03 12.07 -0.01
N VAL A 386 0.13 12.76 -0.72
CA VAL A 386 0.03 12.72 -2.18
C VAL A 386 0.50 14.05 -2.77
N ARG A 387 1.47 14.00 -3.68
CA ARG A 387 2.03 15.19 -4.32
C ARG A 387 2.08 15.12 -5.84
N ASP A 388 1.80 16.24 -6.48
CA ASP A 388 2.06 16.49 -7.91
C ASP A 388 1.32 15.51 -8.84
N THR A 389 0.12 15.06 -8.46
CA THR A 389 -0.63 14.09 -9.27
C THR A 389 -1.25 14.73 -10.51
N ARG A 390 -1.14 14.08 -11.67
CA ARG A 390 -1.63 14.69 -12.93
C ARG A 390 -3.15 14.59 -13.11
N GLN A 391 -3.81 13.69 -12.37
CA GLN A 391 -5.26 13.50 -12.35
C GLN A 391 -5.78 13.51 -10.91
N GLN A 392 -6.06 12.34 -10.32
CA GLN A 392 -6.65 12.23 -8.99
C GLN A 392 -5.61 11.84 -7.94
N ALA A 393 -5.82 12.29 -6.70
CA ALA A 393 -5.19 11.66 -5.55
C ALA A 393 -5.81 10.28 -5.31
N PHE A 394 -7.15 10.23 -5.22
CA PHE A 394 -7.90 8.99 -5.05
C PHE A 394 -8.99 8.86 -6.09
N ARG A 395 -9.03 7.71 -6.76
CA ARG A 395 -10.16 7.24 -7.58
C ARG A 395 -10.72 5.99 -6.91
N VAL A 396 -11.96 6.07 -6.43
CA VAL A 396 -12.58 5.06 -5.55
C VAL A 396 -13.86 4.53 -6.18
N PRO A 397 -13.77 3.55 -7.11
CA PRO A 397 -14.94 2.86 -7.61
C PRO A 397 -15.37 1.65 -6.76
N GLY A 398 -14.57 1.21 -5.78
CA GLY A 398 -14.93 0.12 -4.87
C GLY A 398 -15.83 0.57 -3.72
N ASP A 399 -16.63 -0.36 -3.21
CA ASP A 399 -17.63 -0.12 -2.16
C ASP A 399 -17.04 -0.27 -0.75
N GLY A 400 -17.60 0.44 0.23
CA GLY A 400 -17.18 0.35 1.64
C GLY A 400 -15.77 0.84 1.93
N VAL A 401 -15.13 1.53 0.98
CA VAL A 401 -13.75 2.01 1.10
C VAL A 401 -13.63 3.11 2.16
N GLN A 402 -12.59 3.01 2.99
CA GLN A 402 -12.30 3.98 4.04
C GLN A 402 -10.97 4.71 3.77
N ILE A 403 -10.98 6.03 3.81
CA ILE A 403 -9.81 6.89 3.60
C ILE A 403 -9.68 7.83 4.79
N ASN A 404 -8.53 7.86 5.44
CA ASN A 404 -8.33 8.69 6.63
C ASN A 404 -6.92 9.31 6.70
N GLY A 405 -6.84 10.61 6.92
CA GLY A 405 -5.56 11.31 7.07
C GLY A 405 -4.82 11.38 5.74
N VAL A 406 -5.28 12.25 4.85
CA VAL A 406 -4.67 12.43 3.52
C VAL A 406 -4.29 13.88 3.33
N ASP A 407 -3.02 14.12 3.04
CA ASP A 407 -2.52 15.44 2.63
C ASP A 407 -2.24 15.43 1.12
N VAL A 408 -2.99 16.23 0.37
CA VAL A 408 -2.86 16.36 -1.09
C VAL A 408 -2.24 17.72 -1.41
N ILE A 409 -1.09 17.73 -2.09
CA ILE A 409 -0.43 18.94 -2.56
C ILE A 409 -0.28 18.86 -4.08
N ASN A 410 -0.86 19.81 -4.82
CA ASN A 410 -0.85 19.87 -6.29
C ASN A 410 -1.50 18.65 -6.95
N PHE A 411 -2.63 18.87 -7.62
CA PHE A 411 -3.31 17.79 -8.33
C PHE A 411 -4.08 18.29 -9.56
N GLY A 412 -4.20 17.40 -10.53
CA GLY A 412 -5.16 17.48 -11.62
C GLY A 412 -4.96 18.63 -12.61
N SER A 413 -5.64 18.50 -13.75
CA SER A 413 -5.96 19.62 -14.63
C SER A 413 -7.40 20.09 -14.38
N THR A 414 -7.78 21.25 -14.94
CA THR A 414 -9.12 21.83 -14.78
C THR A 414 -10.23 20.79 -14.95
N GLY A 415 -11.16 20.76 -13.98
CA GLY A 415 -12.31 19.84 -13.99
C GLY A 415 -12.05 18.43 -13.45
N THR A 416 -10.85 18.15 -12.93
CA THR A 416 -10.53 16.86 -12.29
C THR A 416 -10.63 16.94 -10.77
N ALA A 417 -11.50 16.16 -10.13
CA ALA A 417 -11.53 16.12 -8.66
C ALA A 417 -10.28 15.44 -8.07
N ALA A 418 -9.78 15.93 -6.92
CA ALA A 418 -8.73 15.22 -6.17
C ALA A 418 -9.23 13.86 -5.68
N LEU A 419 -10.47 13.83 -5.19
CA LEU A 419 -11.18 12.64 -4.75
C LEU A 419 -12.33 12.37 -5.73
N ARG A 420 -12.30 11.23 -6.41
CA ARG A 420 -13.44 10.74 -7.19
C ARG A 420 -14.04 9.52 -6.49
N LEU A 421 -15.23 9.68 -5.94
CA LEU A 421 -15.87 8.72 -5.03
C LEU A 421 -17.10 8.15 -5.72
N ALA A 422 -16.94 7.00 -6.36
CA ALA A 422 -17.97 6.38 -7.19
C ALA A 422 -18.58 5.11 -6.58
N GLY A 423 -17.88 4.46 -5.65
CA GLY A 423 -18.43 3.35 -4.87
C GLY A 423 -19.43 3.80 -3.81
N ASP A 424 -20.21 2.84 -3.33
CA ASP A 424 -21.22 3.01 -2.29
C ASP A 424 -20.60 2.83 -0.89
N GLY A 425 -21.13 3.53 0.11
CA GLY A 425 -20.67 3.40 1.50
C GLY A 425 -19.23 3.90 1.73
N VAL A 426 -18.74 4.80 0.89
CA VAL A 426 -17.38 5.35 0.99
C VAL A 426 -17.26 6.34 2.15
N TYR A 427 -16.26 6.16 3.00
CA TYR A 427 -15.95 7.04 4.12
C TYR A 427 -14.60 7.73 3.93
N VAL A 428 -14.60 9.06 3.98
CA VAL A 428 -13.39 9.88 3.86
C VAL A 428 -13.29 10.81 5.06
N ALA A 429 -12.15 10.81 5.75
CA ALA A 429 -11.90 11.67 6.90
C ALA A 429 -10.53 12.33 6.89
N ASN A 430 -10.46 13.52 7.49
CA ASN A 430 -9.20 14.25 7.75
C ASN A 430 -8.37 14.43 6.47
N VAL A 431 -8.95 15.10 5.47
CA VAL A 431 -8.27 15.36 4.20
C VAL A 431 -7.92 16.83 4.09
N THR A 432 -6.64 17.11 3.86
CA THR A 432 -6.14 18.46 3.59
C THR A 432 -5.76 18.57 2.12
N LEU A 433 -6.18 19.64 1.46
CA LEU A 433 -5.80 19.94 0.08
C LEU A 433 -5.12 21.30 -0.01
N ASP A 434 -4.00 21.34 -0.73
CA ASP A 434 -3.22 22.53 -1.00
C ASP A 434 -2.77 22.55 -2.47
N GLN A 435 -2.68 23.73 -3.06
CA GLN A 435 -2.24 23.97 -4.44
C GLN A 435 -1.16 25.05 -4.39
N ARG A 436 0.10 24.63 -4.59
CA ARG A 436 1.29 25.48 -4.46
C ARG A 436 1.92 25.83 -5.79
N ASP A 437 1.64 25.05 -6.83
CA ASP A 437 2.20 25.25 -8.16
C ASP A 437 1.10 25.63 -9.18
N GLY A 438 1.39 26.64 -9.99
CA GLY A 438 0.51 27.10 -11.08
C GLY A 438 0.44 26.15 -12.27
N GLY A 439 1.21 25.07 -12.29
CA GLY A 439 1.07 23.99 -13.27
C GLY A 439 -0.16 23.09 -13.08
N TYR A 440 -0.88 23.27 -11.96
CA TYR A 440 -2.07 22.50 -11.60
C TYR A 440 -3.28 23.42 -11.46
N ASP A 441 -4.35 23.12 -12.19
CA ASP A 441 -5.47 24.05 -12.41
C ASP A 441 -6.81 23.54 -11.86
N SER A 442 -6.81 22.41 -11.15
CA SER A 442 -8.05 21.94 -10.53
C SER A 442 -8.39 22.68 -9.24
N ASN A 443 -9.68 22.93 -9.04
CA ASN A 443 -10.27 23.46 -7.82
C ASN A 443 -11.39 22.55 -7.28
N THR A 444 -11.56 21.34 -7.81
CA THR A 444 -12.57 20.40 -7.32
C THR A 444 -11.94 19.48 -6.28
N ILE A 445 -12.38 19.60 -5.03
CA ILE A 445 -11.93 18.73 -3.94
C ILE A 445 -12.43 17.31 -4.16
N ALA A 446 -13.74 17.18 -4.30
CA ALA A 446 -14.41 15.89 -4.41
C ALA A 446 -15.48 15.90 -5.49
N ARG A 447 -15.60 14.78 -6.18
CA ARG A 447 -16.76 14.42 -6.99
C ARG A 447 -17.37 13.15 -6.43
N VAL A 448 -18.60 13.24 -5.95
CA VAL A 448 -19.36 12.15 -5.33
C VAL A 448 -20.38 11.63 -6.34
N GLU A 449 -20.26 10.36 -6.70
CA GLU A 449 -21.13 9.68 -7.67
C GLU A 449 -21.88 8.50 -7.03
N GLY A 450 -21.32 7.89 -5.98
CA GLY A 450 -21.91 6.76 -5.25
C GLY A 450 -22.87 7.17 -4.13
N ASN A 451 -23.45 6.16 -3.49
CA ASN A 451 -24.42 6.28 -2.41
C ASN A 451 -23.75 6.24 -1.03
N GLU A 452 -24.46 6.75 -0.02
CA GLU A 452 -24.07 6.65 1.39
C GLU A 452 -22.66 7.18 1.70
N THR A 453 -22.18 8.13 0.88
CA THR A 453 -20.83 8.68 0.98
C THR A 453 -20.72 9.69 2.12
N VAL A 454 -19.66 9.61 2.92
CA VAL A 454 -19.38 10.57 4.00
C VAL A 454 -17.99 11.18 3.79
N LEU A 455 -17.93 12.51 3.75
CA LEU A 455 -16.70 13.30 3.82
C LEU A 455 -16.72 14.07 5.13
N ASN A 456 -15.74 13.85 6.01
CA ASN A 456 -15.66 14.49 7.31
C ASN A 456 -14.30 15.15 7.57
N GLY A 457 -14.29 16.45 7.87
CA GLY A 457 -13.04 17.16 8.15
C GLY A 457 -12.18 17.31 6.91
N VAL A 458 -12.81 17.75 5.81
CA VAL A 458 -12.13 18.04 4.54
C VAL A 458 -11.85 19.53 4.44
N VAL A 459 -10.58 19.89 4.21
CA VAL A 459 -10.10 21.27 4.25
C VAL A 459 -9.37 21.60 2.95
N GLY A 460 -9.91 22.54 2.18
CA GLY A 460 -9.16 23.20 1.09
C GLY A 460 -8.46 24.44 1.59
N HIS A 461 -7.13 24.52 1.45
CA HIS A 461 -6.33 25.69 1.85
C HIS A 461 -6.08 26.66 0.68
N GLY A 462 -5.71 27.89 1.04
CA GLY A 462 -5.41 28.98 0.09
C GLY A 462 -6.64 29.78 -0.35
N ASP A 463 -6.41 30.74 -1.24
CA ASP A 463 -7.42 31.68 -1.73
C ASP A 463 -8.19 31.16 -2.98
N ARG A 464 -8.14 29.84 -3.24
CA ARG A 464 -8.86 29.23 -4.36
C ARG A 464 -10.33 29.01 -4.01
N ASP A 465 -11.19 29.21 -5.00
CA ASP A 465 -12.60 28.84 -4.93
C ASP A 465 -12.74 27.31 -5.06
N TRP A 466 -12.55 26.61 -3.94
CA TRP A 466 -12.71 25.17 -3.89
C TRP A 466 -14.18 24.77 -4.06
N GLY A 467 -14.41 23.73 -4.85
CA GLY A 467 -15.74 23.17 -5.10
C GLY A 467 -15.86 21.69 -4.78
N ILE A 468 -17.10 21.26 -4.59
CA ILE A 468 -17.50 19.86 -4.48
C ILE A 468 -18.66 19.64 -5.47
N ASP A 469 -18.61 18.53 -6.19
CA ASP A 469 -19.65 18.08 -7.13
C ASP A 469 -20.33 16.83 -6.55
N VAL A 470 -21.65 16.91 -6.34
CA VAL A 470 -22.49 15.77 -5.94
C VAL A 470 -23.41 15.45 -7.11
N ALA A 471 -23.13 14.34 -7.78
CA ALA A 471 -23.79 13.98 -9.03
C ALA A 471 -25.24 13.51 -8.83
N SER A 472 -26.05 13.60 -9.88
CA SER A 472 -27.50 13.31 -9.84
C SER A 472 -27.90 11.87 -9.52
N GLY A 473 -26.95 10.95 -9.43
CA GLY A 473 -27.17 9.57 -9.00
C GLY A 473 -26.78 9.31 -7.55
N ALA A 474 -26.02 10.22 -6.92
CA ALA A 474 -25.56 10.08 -5.55
C ALA A 474 -26.72 10.29 -4.58
N THR A 475 -26.87 9.39 -3.62
CA THR A 475 -27.88 9.49 -2.56
C THR A 475 -27.23 9.47 -1.18
N GLU A 476 -27.82 10.21 -0.24
CA GLU A 476 -27.41 10.18 1.18
C GLU A 476 -25.94 10.56 1.41
N THR A 477 -25.51 11.63 0.75
CA THR A 477 -24.16 12.20 0.87
C THR A 477 -24.06 13.13 2.08
N VAL A 478 -23.08 12.90 2.95
CA VAL A 478 -22.81 13.75 4.12
C VAL A 478 -21.46 14.43 3.98
N LEU A 479 -21.47 15.75 3.85
CA LEU A 479 -20.30 16.63 3.80
C LEU A 479 -20.19 17.34 5.15
N ALA A 480 -19.53 16.72 6.13
CA ALA A 480 -19.40 17.22 7.50
C ALA A 480 -18.04 17.91 7.74
N ASN A 481 -18.04 19.01 8.49
CA ASN A 481 -16.84 19.76 8.82
C ASN A 481 -15.99 20.11 7.58
N VAL A 482 -16.65 20.42 6.46
CA VAL A 482 -15.99 20.84 5.23
C VAL A 482 -15.69 22.33 5.31
N SER A 483 -14.44 22.71 5.05
CA SER A 483 -13.97 24.10 5.06
C SER A 483 -13.13 24.42 3.83
N GLY A 484 -13.05 25.72 3.49
CA GLY A 484 -12.47 26.18 2.22
C GLY A 484 -13.43 26.13 1.02
N VAL A 485 -14.60 25.46 1.17
CA VAL A 485 -15.66 25.40 0.15
C VAL A 485 -16.81 26.30 0.57
N ALA A 486 -17.09 27.33 -0.21
CA ALA A 486 -18.29 28.15 -0.01
C ALA A 486 -19.55 27.35 -0.42
N ARG A 487 -20.69 27.57 0.25
CA ARG A 487 -21.96 26.90 -0.10
C ARG A 487 -22.36 27.12 -1.57
N SER A 488 -22.01 28.26 -2.17
CA SER A 488 -22.23 28.56 -3.59
C SER A 488 -21.33 27.81 -4.56
N ALA A 489 -20.25 27.19 -4.08
CA ALA A 489 -19.31 26.38 -4.85
C ALA A 489 -19.60 24.86 -4.73
N LEU A 490 -20.67 24.49 -4.01
CA LEU A 490 -21.21 23.14 -4.04
C LEU A 490 -22.18 23.03 -5.22
N ASP A 491 -21.83 22.21 -6.22
CA ASP A 491 -22.74 21.80 -7.29
C ASP A 491 -23.44 20.52 -6.84
N ASP A 492 -24.67 20.66 -6.37
CA ASP A 492 -25.45 19.58 -5.76
C ASP A 492 -26.64 19.23 -6.63
N SER A 493 -26.50 18.13 -7.37
CA SER A 493 -27.59 17.48 -8.10
C SER A 493 -28.06 16.20 -7.41
N GLY A 494 -27.43 15.81 -6.30
CA GLY A 494 -27.68 14.58 -5.57
C GLY A 494 -29.03 14.58 -4.85
N THR A 495 -29.33 13.46 -4.19
CA THR A 495 -30.54 13.31 -3.37
C THR A 495 -30.18 13.20 -1.89
N ARG A 496 -30.83 14.03 -1.06
CA ARG A 496 -30.61 14.08 0.41
C ARG A 496 -29.15 14.36 0.80
N THR A 497 -28.54 15.35 0.15
CA THR A 497 -27.20 15.84 0.52
C THR A 497 -27.26 16.69 1.79
N LEU A 498 -26.31 16.46 2.70
CA LEU A 498 -26.06 17.30 3.87
C LEU A 498 -24.72 18.01 3.73
N PHE A 499 -24.72 19.32 3.91
CA PHE A 499 -23.50 20.13 3.98
C PHE A 499 -23.42 20.83 5.33
N ASN A 500 -22.41 20.46 6.12
CA ASN A 500 -22.17 20.96 7.48
C ASN A 500 -23.42 20.93 8.37
N GLY A 501 -24.20 19.84 8.27
CA GLY A 501 -25.41 19.62 9.06
C GLY A 501 -26.68 20.25 8.48
N GLU A 502 -26.62 20.87 7.31
CA GLU A 502 -27.77 21.47 6.64
C GLU A 502 -28.12 20.75 5.34
N GLY A 503 -29.40 20.46 5.14
CA GLY A 503 -29.96 19.92 3.89
C GLY A 503 -31.06 20.82 3.34
N THR A 504 -31.39 20.66 2.07
CA THR A 504 -32.53 21.32 1.42
C THR A 504 -33.59 20.30 1.03
N ASN A 505 -34.85 20.71 0.98
CA ASN A 505 -35.97 19.89 0.53
C ASN A 505 -36.98 20.78 -0.19
N ASP A 506 -37.37 20.43 -1.42
CA ASP A 506 -38.48 21.12 -2.10
C ASP A 506 -39.83 20.59 -1.58
N GLY A 507 -40.41 21.31 -0.62
CA GLY A 507 -41.66 20.97 0.06
C GLY A 507 -41.48 20.63 1.54
N ASN A 508 -42.59 20.42 2.24
CA ASN A 508 -42.56 20.09 3.66
C ASN A 508 -42.05 18.65 3.85
N PRO A 509 -40.91 18.40 4.51
CA PRO A 509 -40.34 17.07 4.66
C PRO A 509 -41.26 16.11 5.44
N ALA A 510 -42.20 16.62 6.23
CA ALA A 510 -43.24 15.81 6.87
C ALA A 510 -44.23 15.15 5.90
N SER A 511 -44.36 15.66 4.67
CA SER A 511 -45.35 15.19 3.69
C SER A 511 -44.89 15.04 2.24
N SER A 512 -43.79 15.67 1.84
CA SER A 512 -43.33 15.76 0.45
C SER A 512 -41.84 16.08 0.34
N GLY A 513 -41.29 15.98 -0.88
CA GLY A 513 -39.88 16.23 -1.16
C GLY A 513 -39.00 15.00 -0.88
N GLU A 514 -37.72 15.11 -1.21
CA GLU A 514 -36.74 14.03 -1.15
C GLU A 514 -36.43 13.51 0.27
N TRP A 515 -36.69 14.33 1.29
CA TRP A 515 -36.51 13.99 2.71
C TRP A 515 -37.74 13.34 3.36
N ASN A 516 -38.85 13.23 2.63
CA ASN A 516 -40.05 12.59 3.19
C ASN A 516 -39.83 11.11 3.51
N GLY A 517 -40.17 10.71 4.73
CA GLY A 517 -39.91 9.35 5.22
C GLY A 517 -38.47 9.12 5.72
N HIS A 518 -37.58 10.10 5.63
CA HIS A 518 -36.17 10.01 6.04
C HIS A 518 -35.87 10.80 7.33
N GLY A 519 -36.86 10.93 8.22
CA GLY A 519 -36.70 11.63 9.51
C GLY A 519 -35.65 10.97 10.40
N ASP A 520 -35.62 9.63 10.46
CA ASP A 520 -34.64 8.89 11.27
C ASP A 520 -33.20 9.17 10.80
N TYR A 521 -32.97 9.15 9.49
CA TYR A 521 -31.66 9.46 8.89
C TYR A 521 -31.24 10.90 9.20
N ALA A 522 -32.14 11.88 9.02
CA ALA A 522 -31.86 13.27 9.35
C ALA A 522 -31.57 13.49 10.84
N HIS A 523 -32.30 12.78 11.73
CA HIS A 523 -32.08 12.82 13.17
C HIS A 523 -30.70 12.26 13.54
N ASP A 524 -30.35 11.10 12.98
CA ASP A 524 -29.06 10.42 13.22
C ASP A 524 -27.88 11.30 12.79
N MET A 525 -28.05 12.10 11.74
CA MET A 525 -27.04 13.06 11.26
C MET A 525 -27.09 14.42 11.97
N GLY A 526 -28.04 14.63 12.91
CA GLY A 526 -28.23 15.91 13.59
C GLY A 526 -28.63 17.07 12.65
N ALA A 527 -29.23 16.75 11.51
CA ALA A 527 -29.44 17.66 10.41
C ALA A 527 -30.57 18.67 10.65
N VAL A 528 -30.43 19.85 10.05
CA VAL A 528 -31.51 20.80 9.81
C VAL A 528 -31.85 20.76 8.32
N VAL A 529 -33.10 20.48 7.99
CA VAL A 529 -33.57 20.42 6.60
C VAL A 529 -34.46 21.62 6.31
N TRP A 530 -34.14 22.37 5.28
CA TRP A 530 -34.84 23.59 4.89
C TRP A 530 -35.87 23.31 3.79
N ASP A 531 -37.14 23.61 4.06
CA ASP A 531 -38.20 23.59 3.05
C ASP A 531 -38.07 24.82 2.14
N THR A 532 -37.58 24.57 0.92
CA THR A 532 -37.29 25.60 -0.09
C THR A 532 -38.53 26.10 -0.82
N SER A 533 -39.68 25.44 -0.67
CA SER A 533 -40.96 25.84 -1.27
C SER A 533 -41.64 27.00 -0.53
N THR A 534 -41.15 27.33 0.68
CA THR A 534 -41.67 28.42 1.52
C THR A 534 -40.84 29.70 1.37
N SER A 535 -41.36 30.86 1.80
CA SER A 535 -40.60 32.12 1.80
C SER A 535 -40.92 32.96 3.05
N PRO A 536 -39.97 33.16 4.00
CA PRO A 536 -38.62 32.58 4.01
C PRO A 536 -38.65 31.04 4.09
N TRP A 537 -37.55 30.39 3.73
CA TRP A 537 -37.41 28.94 3.87
C TRP A 537 -37.66 28.52 5.32
N THR A 538 -38.42 27.45 5.51
CA THR A 538 -38.82 26.97 6.83
C THR A 538 -37.88 25.84 7.26
N PRO A 539 -37.16 25.97 8.38
CA PRO A 539 -36.28 24.91 8.86
C PRO A 539 -37.07 23.82 9.60
N TYR A 540 -36.63 22.57 9.44
CA TYR A 540 -37.15 21.40 10.11
C TYR A 540 -36.03 20.59 10.75
N ARG A 541 -36.34 19.90 11.85
CA ARG A 541 -35.47 18.90 12.48
C ARG A 541 -36.30 17.67 12.84
N ALA A 542 -35.72 16.49 12.67
CA ALA A 542 -36.38 15.26 13.04
C ALA A 542 -36.25 14.97 14.55
N ASP A 543 -37.30 14.43 15.17
CA ASP A 543 -37.39 14.18 16.61
C ASP A 543 -36.75 12.85 17.07
N GLY A 544 -36.45 11.95 16.13
CA GLY A 544 -35.88 10.63 16.37
C GLY A 544 -36.90 9.49 16.37
N ASP A 545 -38.19 9.81 16.26
CA ASP A 545 -39.30 8.87 16.08
C ASP A 545 -39.84 8.92 14.62
N GLY A 546 -38.99 9.38 13.69
CA GLY A 546 -39.35 9.58 12.28
C GLY A 546 -40.22 10.81 11.98
N ASN A 547 -40.59 11.61 12.98
CA ASN A 547 -41.40 12.81 12.75
C ASN A 547 -40.54 14.05 12.51
N TRP A 548 -41.09 14.98 11.72
CA TRP A 548 -40.46 16.26 11.42
C TRP A 548 -41.09 17.39 12.23
N LEU A 549 -40.24 18.14 12.95
CA LEU A 549 -40.63 19.32 13.72
C LEU A 549 -40.15 20.58 13.01
N SER A 550 -41.08 21.49 12.69
CA SER A 550 -40.73 22.82 12.20
C SER A 550 -40.07 23.63 13.32
N LEU A 551 -38.91 24.21 13.01
CA LEU A 551 -38.19 25.13 13.88
C LEU A 551 -38.71 26.54 13.58
N ARG A 552 -39.47 27.11 14.52
CA ARG A 552 -40.03 28.46 14.41
C ARG A 552 -39.20 29.49 15.16
#